data_AF-A0A503AXJ1-F1
#
_entry.id   AF-A0A503AXJ1-F1
#
_cell.length_a   1.000
_cell.length_b   1.000
_cell.length_c   1.000
_cell.angle_alpha   90.00
_cell.angle_beta   90.00
_cell.angle_gamma   90.00
#
_symmetry.space_group_name_H-M   'P 1'
#
loop_
_entity.id
_entity.type
_entity.pdbx_description
1 polymer ?
#
loop_
_entity_poly.entity_id
_entity_poly.type
_entity_poly.pdbx_seq_one_letter_code
_entity_poly.pdbx_strand_id
1 'polypeptide(L)'
;MACHFIRLVLLLVTLTAVMRQFTGRSFNRYGLDSFDVIEQRMTVRGTTVRRTASFVFAAFTLPCIIASSAEAKVSLIRRDTPHAIEATTPEEIGSHFSFRDRNMATTFRREVVFAVRRPATCFVPSAHYTLTQVATHPRLIGNISPELRRRWNGLDAAVKSSRDKAWSWAVQAAYEMEAATANVSMNGDPTCRKLKSLVKKRLDAIQENFHQRSELYGNQLNGPGGAMSKAAERFYKQP
;
A
#
# COMPACT_ATOMS: atom_id res chain seq x y z
N MET A 1 6.32 9.07 -50.99
CA MET A 1 6.81 8.19 -49.89
C MET A 1 7.05 8.92 -48.55
N ALA A 2 7.17 10.26 -48.51
CA ALA A 2 7.41 11.01 -47.26
C ALA A 2 6.21 11.07 -46.27
N CYS A 3 4.96 11.03 -46.75
CA CYS A 3 3.77 11.11 -45.88
C CYS A 3 3.55 9.89 -44.96
N HIS A 4 4.00 8.69 -45.36
CA HIS A 4 3.87 7.51 -44.50
C HIS A 4 4.88 7.50 -43.35
N PHE A 5 6.06 8.09 -43.56
CA PHE A 5 7.10 8.18 -42.54
C PHE A 5 6.71 9.14 -41.40
N ILE A 6 6.06 10.27 -41.74
CA ILE A 6 5.62 11.26 -40.76
C ILE A 6 4.49 10.69 -39.86
N ARG A 7 3.55 9.92 -40.43
CA ARG A 7 2.50 9.25 -39.63
C ARG A 7 3.07 8.19 -38.68
N LEU A 8 4.09 7.43 -39.11
CA LEU A 8 4.72 6.41 -38.28
C LEU A 8 5.51 7.03 -37.12
N VAL A 9 6.24 8.13 -37.38
CA VAL A 9 6.98 8.86 -36.34
C VAL A 9 6.03 9.54 -35.35
N LEU A 10 4.91 10.09 -35.81
CA LEU A 10 3.90 10.68 -34.92
C LEU A 10 3.26 9.61 -34.01
N LEU A 11 2.96 8.42 -34.56
CA LEU A 11 2.44 7.26 -33.81
C LEU A 11 3.44 6.73 -32.79
N LEU A 12 4.73 6.69 -33.12
CA LEU A 12 5.79 6.30 -32.19
C LEU A 12 5.98 7.31 -31.06
N VAL A 13 5.87 8.61 -31.36
CA VAL A 13 5.95 9.70 -30.36
C VAL A 13 4.71 9.72 -29.46
N THR A 14 3.51 9.47 -29.97
CA THR A 14 2.31 9.32 -29.14
C THR A 14 2.32 8.02 -28.34
N LEU A 15 2.79 6.89 -28.89
CA LEU A 15 2.96 5.66 -28.11
C LEU A 15 3.96 5.84 -26.97
N THR A 16 5.09 6.51 -27.21
CA THR A 16 6.06 6.79 -26.14
C THR A 16 5.54 7.82 -25.14
N ALA A 17 4.74 8.80 -25.54
CA ALA A 17 4.11 9.75 -24.63
C ALA A 17 2.99 9.11 -23.77
N VAL A 18 2.16 8.25 -24.36
CA VAL A 18 1.12 7.47 -23.67
C VAL A 18 1.76 6.43 -22.75
N MET A 19 2.80 5.72 -23.21
CA MET A 19 3.58 4.84 -22.34
C MET A 19 4.33 5.61 -21.26
N ARG A 20 4.82 6.84 -21.49
CA ARG A 20 5.33 7.75 -20.43
C ARG A 20 4.24 8.23 -19.47
N GLN A 21 2.99 8.35 -19.91
CA GLN A 21 1.86 8.65 -19.05
C GLN A 21 1.49 7.45 -18.16
N PHE A 22 1.60 6.23 -18.69
CA PHE A 22 1.46 4.99 -17.92
C PHE A 22 2.66 4.71 -16.98
N THR A 23 3.88 5.08 -17.38
CA THR A 23 5.11 4.75 -16.64
C THR A 23 5.65 5.86 -15.73
N GLY A 24 5.38 7.13 -16.03
CA GLY A 24 6.25 8.22 -15.56
C GLY A 24 5.77 8.99 -14.33
N ARG A 25 4.47 9.03 -14.01
CA ARG A 25 3.99 9.88 -12.90
C ARG A 25 2.74 9.41 -12.14
N SER A 26 2.00 8.41 -12.62
CA SER A 26 0.66 8.15 -12.08
C SER A 26 0.56 7.04 -11.02
N PHE A 27 1.63 6.27 -10.78
CA PHE A 27 1.60 5.15 -9.82
C PHE A 27 2.34 5.42 -8.50
N ASN A 28 3.17 6.46 -8.42
CA ASN A 28 4.09 6.70 -7.29
C ASN A 28 3.87 8.08 -6.64
N ARG A 29 2.63 8.36 -6.19
CA ARG A 29 2.44 9.33 -5.09
C ARG A 29 2.21 8.54 -3.80
N TYR A 30 3.26 7.88 -3.33
CA TYR A 30 3.31 7.40 -1.96
C TYR A 30 3.43 8.65 -1.08
N GLY A 31 2.33 9.01 -0.41
CA GLY A 31 2.31 10.14 0.50
C GLY A 31 3.39 9.97 1.57
N LEU A 32 4.27 10.96 1.68
CA LEU A 32 5.16 11.12 2.81
C LEU A 32 4.32 11.36 4.08
N ASP A 33 4.50 10.43 5.01
CA ASP A 33 4.58 10.61 6.45
C ASP A 33 3.50 11.43 7.18
N SER A 34 2.69 10.70 7.94
CA SER A 34 2.32 11.12 9.29
C SER A 34 2.87 10.08 10.27
N PHE A 35 4.09 10.31 10.76
CA PHE A 35 4.60 9.64 11.96
C PHE A 35 3.96 10.36 13.16
N ASP A 36 2.67 10.10 13.40
CA ASP A 36 2.02 10.59 14.61
C ASP A 36 2.59 9.81 15.79
N VAL A 37 3.66 10.34 16.37
CA VAL A 37 4.13 9.91 17.70
C VAL A 37 3.08 10.43 18.68
N ILE A 38 2.01 9.66 18.87
CA ILE A 38 1.10 9.90 19.98
C ILE A 38 1.87 9.46 21.25
N GLU A 39 2.56 10.41 21.87
CA GLU A 39 3.25 10.22 23.14
C GLU A 39 2.22 10.14 24.27
N GLN A 40 1.52 9.01 24.39
CA GLN A 40 0.79 8.71 25.63
C GLN A 40 1.82 8.32 26.69
N ARG A 41 2.24 9.31 27.50
CA ARG A 41 2.90 9.05 28.79
C ARG A 41 1.92 8.37 29.73
N MET A 42 1.80 7.05 29.63
CA MET A 42 1.23 6.27 30.73
C MET A 42 2.28 6.16 31.82
N THR A 43 2.24 7.12 32.75
CA THR A 43 2.90 6.96 34.04
C THR A 43 2.03 6.01 34.84
N VAL A 44 2.36 4.72 34.85
CA VAL A 44 1.72 3.76 35.76
C VAL A 44 2.20 4.07 37.18
N ARG A 45 1.54 5.03 37.84
CA ARG A 45 1.63 5.25 39.28
C ARG A 45 0.60 4.33 39.96
N GLY A 46 1.08 3.58 40.93
CA GLY A 46 0.29 2.60 41.67
C GLY A 46 -0.87 3.22 42.46
N THR A 47 -1.89 2.36 42.63
CA THR A 47 -2.88 2.28 43.72
C THR A 47 -3.78 3.47 44.00
N THR A 48 -5.09 3.30 43.76
CA THR A 48 -6.06 3.17 44.87
C THR A 48 -7.23 2.27 44.46
N VAL A 49 -7.46 1.25 45.29
CA VAL A 49 -8.59 0.31 45.23
C VAL A 49 -9.82 0.99 45.80
N ARG A 50 -10.98 0.84 45.15
CA ARG A 50 -12.27 0.74 45.85
C ARG A 50 -13.19 -0.17 45.05
N ARG A 51 -13.24 -1.44 45.46
CA ARG A 51 -14.21 -2.43 45.02
C ARG A 51 -15.08 -2.75 46.24
N THR A 52 -16.37 -2.44 46.18
CA THR A 52 -17.37 -3.05 47.07
C THR A 52 -18.10 -4.11 46.26
N ALA A 53 -17.77 -5.36 46.51
CA ALA A 53 -18.67 -6.50 46.36
C ALA A 53 -18.00 -7.69 47.06
N SER A 54 -18.52 -8.02 48.23
CA SER A 54 -18.14 -9.16 49.04
C SER A 54 -18.51 -10.46 48.33
N PHE A 55 -17.52 -11.32 48.05
CA PHE A 55 -17.74 -12.75 47.96
C PHE A 55 -16.51 -13.47 48.53
N VAL A 56 -16.75 -14.21 49.61
CA VAL A 56 -15.81 -15.12 50.25
C VAL A 56 -15.83 -16.42 49.45
N PHE A 57 -14.72 -16.73 48.78
CA PHE A 57 -14.30 -18.12 48.53
C PHE A 57 -12.77 -18.18 48.56
N ALA A 58 -12.27 -19.18 49.27
CA ALA A 58 -10.89 -19.35 49.67
C ALA A 58 -9.98 -19.90 48.55
N ALA A 59 -8.73 -19.44 48.58
CA ALA A 59 -7.50 -20.18 48.31
C ALA A 59 -7.34 -20.90 46.97
N PHE A 60 -6.83 -20.17 45.97
CA PHE A 60 -5.55 -20.42 45.26
C PHE A 60 -5.51 -19.45 44.06
N THR A 61 -5.35 -18.16 44.34
CA THR A 61 -5.09 -17.18 43.28
C THR A 61 -3.61 -17.27 42.93
N LEU A 62 -3.27 -18.12 41.95
CA LEU A 62 -2.15 -17.78 41.10
C LEU A 62 -2.41 -16.34 40.61
N PRO A 63 -1.49 -15.38 40.81
CA PRO A 63 -1.58 -14.15 40.06
C PRO A 63 -1.46 -14.55 38.59
N CYS A 64 -2.58 -14.63 37.88
CA CYS A 64 -2.58 -14.45 36.44
C CYS A 64 -1.99 -13.06 36.23
N ILE A 65 -0.67 -13.02 36.10
CA ILE A 65 0.02 -11.93 35.46
C ILE A 65 -0.59 -11.96 34.06
N ILE A 66 -1.59 -11.10 33.84
CA ILE A 66 -1.98 -10.72 32.50
C ILE A 66 -0.73 -10.04 31.98
N ALA A 67 0.16 -10.84 31.41
CA ALA A 67 1.18 -10.33 30.51
C ALA A 67 0.34 -9.64 29.44
N SER A 68 0.30 -8.31 29.51
CA SER A 68 -0.12 -7.48 28.40
C SER A 68 0.84 -7.85 27.28
N SER A 69 0.51 -8.90 26.53
CA SER A 69 1.27 -9.36 25.40
C SER A 69 1.37 -8.17 24.47
N ALA A 70 2.59 -7.85 24.05
CA ALA A 70 2.77 -6.76 23.10
C ALA A 70 1.93 -7.10 21.86
N GLU A 71 0.88 -6.31 21.60
CA GLU A 71 -0.03 -6.57 20.50
C GLU A 71 0.41 -5.74 19.31
N ALA A 72 0.87 -6.42 18.27
CA ALA A 72 1.05 -5.84 16.96
C ALA A 72 -0.13 -6.29 16.08
N LYS A 73 -0.75 -5.37 15.32
CA LYS A 73 -1.93 -5.67 14.52
C LYS A 73 -1.92 -4.96 13.18
N VAL A 74 -2.45 -5.63 12.15
CA VAL A 74 -2.66 -5.08 10.80
C VAL A 74 -4.15 -4.92 10.52
N SER A 75 -4.54 -3.74 10.04
CA SER A 75 -5.86 -3.44 9.48
C SER A 75 -5.73 -3.18 7.98
N LEU A 76 -6.55 -3.87 7.18
CA LEU A 76 -6.57 -3.72 5.72
C LEU A 76 -7.86 -3.01 5.28
N ILE A 77 -7.71 -1.88 4.61
CA ILE A 77 -8.80 -1.14 3.96
C ILE A 77 -8.59 -1.25 2.46
N ARG A 78 -9.48 -1.96 1.75
CA ARG A 78 -9.41 -2.11 0.30
C ARG A 78 -10.67 -1.56 -0.37
N ARG A 79 -10.49 -0.74 -1.41
CA ARG A 79 -11.57 -0.27 -2.29
C ARG A 79 -11.13 -0.40 -3.75
N ASP A 80 -11.90 -1.09 -4.55
CA ASP A 80 -11.70 -1.22 -5.99
C ASP A 80 -13.02 -0.85 -6.67
N THR A 81 -13.04 0.31 -7.34
CA THR A 81 -14.29 0.94 -7.79
C THR A 81 -14.30 1.11 -9.30
N PRO A 82 -15.13 0.35 -10.03
CA PRO A 82 -15.32 0.59 -11.45
C PRO A 82 -16.13 1.87 -11.67
N HIS A 83 -15.81 2.63 -12.72
CA HIS A 83 -16.63 3.75 -13.18
C HIS A 83 -16.98 3.58 -14.66
N ALA A 84 -18.24 3.83 -14.99
CA ALA A 84 -18.72 3.70 -16.35
C ALA A 84 -18.09 4.77 -17.26
N ILE A 85 -17.65 4.35 -18.46
CA ILE A 85 -17.26 5.26 -19.54
C ILE A 85 -17.97 4.83 -20.84
N GLU A 86 -18.49 5.83 -21.55
CA GLU A 86 -19.02 5.67 -22.90
C GLU A 86 -18.00 6.24 -23.87
N ALA A 87 -17.35 5.35 -24.62
CA ALA A 87 -16.32 5.68 -25.58
C ALA A 87 -16.28 4.61 -26.66
N THR A 88 -16.05 5.01 -27.90
CA THR A 88 -16.17 4.13 -29.08
C THR A 88 -14.84 3.94 -29.81
N THR A 89 -13.84 4.77 -29.51
CA THR A 89 -12.49 4.70 -30.07
C THR A 89 -11.43 4.40 -29.00
N PRO A 90 -10.30 3.76 -29.36
CA PRO A 90 -9.17 3.58 -28.45
C PRO A 90 -8.68 4.88 -27.82
N GLU A 91 -8.69 5.98 -28.57
CA GLU A 91 -8.22 7.29 -28.13
C GLU A 91 -9.14 7.90 -27.07
N GLU A 92 -10.46 7.85 -27.27
CA GLU A 92 -11.46 8.29 -26.29
C GLU A 92 -11.31 7.49 -24.98
N ILE A 93 -11.25 6.16 -25.10
CA ILE A 93 -11.06 5.26 -23.95
C ILE A 93 -9.73 5.58 -23.23
N GLY A 94 -8.67 5.76 -24.01
CA GLY A 94 -7.33 6.12 -23.54
C GLY A 94 -7.30 7.39 -22.70
N SER A 95 -8.09 8.40 -23.08
CA SER A 95 -8.17 9.68 -22.37
C SER A 95 -8.69 9.55 -20.93
N HIS A 96 -9.58 8.59 -20.67
CA HIS A 96 -10.16 8.36 -19.35
C HIS A 96 -9.15 7.84 -18.32
N PHE A 97 -8.10 7.13 -18.74
CA PHE A 97 -7.01 6.71 -17.84
C PHE A 97 -6.26 7.91 -17.24
N SER A 98 -6.02 8.95 -18.04
CA SER A 98 -5.18 10.08 -17.64
C SER A 98 -5.81 10.99 -16.58
N PHE A 99 -7.15 10.99 -16.47
CA PHE A 99 -7.87 11.94 -15.63
C PHE A 99 -8.19 11.40 -14.24
N ARG A 100 -8.67 10.14 -14.13
CA ARG A 100 -9.19 9.56 -12.86
C ARG A 100 -8.37 8.43 -12.27
N ASP A 101 -7.55 7.72 -13.04
CA ASP A 101 -6.73 6.61 -12.49
C ASP A 101 -5.54 7.12 -11.66
N ARG A 102 -5.44 8.44 -11.48
CA ARG A 102 -4.66 9.10 -10.41
C ARG A 102 -5.14 8.79 -8.99
N ASN A 103 -6.33 8.19 -8.85
CA ASN A 103 -6.87 7.78 -7.54
C ASN A 103 -6.44 6.36 -7.12
N MET A 104 -5.43 5.78 -7.79
CA MET A 104 -4.80 4.58 -7.27
C MET A 104 -3.79 4.96 -6.17
N ALA A 105 -4.03 4.50 -4.94
CA ALA A 105 -3.15 4.78 -3.82
C ALA A 105 -2.97 3.54 -2.94
N THR A 106 -1.72 3.31 -2.56
CA THR A 106 -1.34 2.38 -1.49
C THR A 106 -0.70 3.21 -0.39
N THR A 107 -1.30 3.23 0.80
CA THR A 107 -0.85 4.07 1.92
C THR A 107 -0.66 3.21 3.17
N PHE A 108 0.48 3.42 3.84
CA PHE A 108 0.78 2.83 5.14
C PHE A 108 0.63 3.89 6.23
N ARG A 109 -0.22 3.61 7.21
CA ARG A 109 -0.26 4.35 8.48
C ARG A 109 0.33 3.47 9.57
N ARG A 110 1.24 4.05 10.36
CA ARG A 110 2.06 3.35 11.36
C ARG A 110 1.84 4.02 12.71
N GLU A 111 1.30 3.28 13.68
CA GLU A 111 1.06 3.76 15.03
C GLU A 111 1.80 2.85 16.01
N VAL A 112 2.95 3.28 16.51
CA VAL A 112 3.79 2.47 17.41
C VAL A 112 3.89 3.15 18.77
N VAL A 113 3.45 2.45 19.81
CA VAL A 113 3.53 2.92 21.19
C VAL A 113 4.84 2.43 21.81
N PHE A 114 5.48 3.27 22.62
CA PHE A 114 6.71 2.94 23.34
C PHE A 114 6.50 3.19 24.84
N ALA A 115 7.00 2.27 25.67
CA ALA A 115 6.93 2.39 27.13
C ALA A 115 8.28 2.01 27.77
N VAL A 116 8.50 2.44 29.02
CA VAL A 116 9.70 2.13 29.80
C VAL A 116 9.32 1.29 31.01
N ARG A 117 10.00 0.15 31.17
CA ARG A 117 9.96 -0.69 32.38
C ARG A 117 11.26 -0.49 33.17
N ARG A 118 11.16 -0.39 34.50
CA ARG A 118 12.33 -0.25 35.38
C ARG A 118 13.25 -1.50 35.28
N PRO A 119 14.57 -1.35 35.44
CA PRO A 119 15.29 -0.11 35.78
C PRO A 119 15.50 0.84 34.60
N ALA A 120 15.55 0.39 33.34
CA ALA A 120 15.73 1.27 32.17
C ALA A 120 15.45 0.56 30.83
N THR A 121 14.48 -0.34 30.77
CA THR A 121 14.16 -1.10 29.55
C THR A 121 13.05 -0.41 28.78
N CYS A 122 13.34 0.15 27.61
CA CYS A 122 12.27 0.57 26.69
C CYS A 122 11.73 -0.65 25.94
N PHE A 123 10.43 -0.68 25.66
CA PHE A 123 9.79 -1.72 24.87
C PHE A 123 8.60 -1.17 24.08
N VAL A 124 8.14 -1.95 23.10
CA VAL A 124 6.93 -1.68 22.31
C VAL A 124 5.77 -2.46 22.92
N PRO A 125 4.87 -1.84 23.72
CA PRO A 125 3.67 -2.51 24.23
C PRO A 125 2.62 -2.76 23.15
N SER A 126 2.56 -1.93 22.12
CA SER A 126 1.61 -2.11 21.03
C SER A 126 2.06 -1.41 19.74
N ALA A 127 1.64 -1.98 18.61
CA ALA A 127 1.81 -1.39 17.30
C ALA A 127 0.57 -1.68 16.43
N HIS A 128 0.08 -0.67 15.72
CA HIS A 128 -1.04 -0.80 14.80
C HIS A 128 -0.65 -0.26 13.42
N TYR A 129 -0.86 -1.09 12.40
CA TYR A 129 -0.56 -0.78 11.01
C TYR A 129 -1.85 -0.77 10.22
N THR A 130 -2.15 0.34 9.56
CA THR A 130 -3.28 0.42 8.62
C THR A 130 -2.76 0.50 7.21
N LEU A 131 -3.08 -0.50 6.39
CA LEU A 131 -2.82 -0.51 4.96
C LEU A 131 -4.09 -0.13 4.23
N THR A 132 -4.04 0.99 3.51
CA THR A 132 -5.14 1.44 2.64
C THR A 132 -4.76 1.23 1.18
N GLN A 133 -5.59 0.50 0.45
CA GLN A 133 -5.45 0.18 -0.97
C GLN A 133 -6.70 0.62 -1.70
N VAL A 134 -6.59 1.69 -2.47
CA VAL A 134 -7.71 2.24 -3.25
C VAL A 134 -7.36 2.25 -4.72
N ALA A 135 -8.32 1.86 -5.56
CA ALA A 135 -8.26 1.97 -7.00
C ALA A 135 -9.62 2.36 -7.55
N THR A 136 -9.61 3.23 -8.54
CA THR A 136 -10.74 3.44 -9.45
C THR A 136 -10.29 3.02 -10.83
N HIS A 137 -11.15 2.37 -11.61
CA HIS A 137 -10.81 1.95 -12.96
C HIS A 137 -12.02 2.08 -13.92
N PRO A 138 -11.79 2.37 -15.21
CA PRO A 138 -12.85 2.49 -16.20
C PRO A 138 -13.54 1.15 -16.49
N ARG A 139 -14.83 1.22 -16.83
CA ARG A 139 -15.66 0.10 -17.31
C ARG A 139 -16.41 0.54 -18.55
N LEU A 140 -16.12 -0.08 -19.69
CA LEU A 140 -16.78 0.25 -20.95
C LEU A 140 -18.26 -0.14 -20.94
N ILE A 141 -19.11 0.86 -21.16
CA ILE A 141 -20.55 0.70 -21.38
C ILE A 141 -20.94 1.20 -22.77
N GLY A 142 -22.18 0.93 -23.19
CA GLY A 142 -22.68 1.33 -24.51
C GLY A 142 -22.25 0.42 -25.67
N ASN A 143 -22.55 0.89 -26.89
CA ASN A 143 -22.31 0.17 -28.13
C ASN A 143 -20.85 0.35 -28.60
N ILE A 144 -20.06 -0.69 -28.36
CA ILE A 144 -18.66 -0.78 -28.78
C ILE A 144 -18.49 -2.03 -29.63
N SER A 145 -17.60 -1.97 -30.63
CA SER A 145 -17.32 -3.14 -31.47
C SER A 145 -16.82 -4.31 -30.62
N PRO A 146 -17.20 -5.57 -30.95
CA PRO A 146 -16.74 -6.75 -30.22
C PRO A 146 -15.20 -6.83 -30.18
N GLU A 147 -14.54 -6.43 -31.26
CA GLU A 147 -13.09 -6.45 -31.36
C GLU A 147 -12.42 -5.43 -30.44
N LEU A 148 -12.93 -4.19 -30.38
CA LEU A 148 -12.40 -3.20 -29.44
C LEU A 148 -12.65 -3.62 -27.98
N ARG A 149 -13.82 -4.20 -27.68
CA ARG A 149 -14.13 -4.76 -26.34
C ARG A 149 -13.17 -5.88 -25.94
N ARG A 150 -12.84 -6.79 -26.87
CA ARG A 150 -11.88 -7.88 -26.62
C ARG A 150 -10.50 -7.33 -26.25
N ARG A 151 -10.02 -6.35 -27.02
CA ARG A 151 -8.72 -5.71 -26.79
C ARG A 151 -8.69 -4.92 -25.48
N TRP A 152 -9.77 -4.21 -25.17
CA TRP A 152 -9.97 -3.55 -23.89
C TRP A 152 -9.83 -4.52 -22.72
N ASN A 153 -10.58 -5.62 -22.74
CA ASN A 153 -10.55 -6.61 -21.67
C ASN A 153 -9.15 -7.17 -21.44
N GLY A 154 -8.35 -7.32 -22.50
CA GLY A 154 -6.95 -7.73 -22.40
C GLY A 154 -6.07 -6.70 -21.68
N LEU A 155 -6.24 -5.41 -21.98
CA LEU A 155 -5.54 -4.33 -21.30
C LEU A 155 -5.97 -4.20 -19.83
N ASP A 156 -7.27 -4.18 -19.56
CA ASP A 156 -7.82 -4.08 -18.20
C ASP A 156 -7.35 -5.25 -17.32
N ALA A 157 -7.37 -6.48 -17.87
CA ALA A 157 -6.84 -7.66 -17.16
C ALA A 157 -5.34 -7.53 -16.83
N ALA A 158 -4.53 -6.99 -17.74
CA ALA A 158 -3.11 -6.78 -17.50
C ALA A 158 -2.87 -5.72 -16.41
N VAL A 159 -3.61 -4.60 -16.44
CA VAL A 159 -3.57 -3.55 -15.41
C VAL A 159 -4.00 -4.12 -14.05
N LYS A 160 -5.12 -4.85 -14.00
CA LYS A 160 -5.62 -5.49 -12.78
C LYS A 160 -4.60 -6.47 -12.20
N SER A 161 -4.02 -7.34 -13.03
CA SER A 161 -3.02 -8.31 -12.58
C SER A 161 -1.78 -7.63 -11.99
N SER A 162 -1.29 -6.57 -12.62
CA SER A 162 -0.19 -5.74 -12.11
C SER A 162 -0.53 -5.16 -10.73
N ARG A 163 -1.70 -4.53 -10.61
CA ARG A 163 -2.20 -3.93 -9.36
C ARG A 163 -2.30 -4.96 -8.24
N ASP A 164 -2.94 -6.10 -8.50
CA ASP A 164 -3.14 -7.16 -7.52
C ASP A 164 -1.80 -7.70 -6.99
N LYS A 165 -0.80 -7.81 -7.87
CA LYS A 165 0.56 -8.22 -7.48
C LYS A 165 1.21 -7.19 -6.56
N ALA A 166 1.21 -5.92 -6.93
CA ALA A 166 1.74 -4.85 -6.09
C ALA A 166 1.00 -4.77 -4.73
N TRP A 167 -0.33 -4.91 -4.74
CA TRP A 167 -1.14 -4.95 -3.53
C TRP A 167 -0.81 -6.14 -2.62
N SER A 168 -0.48 -7.31 -3.19
CA SER A 168 -0.03 -8.46 -2.40
C SER A 168 1.30 -8.18 -1.68
N TRP A 169 2.24 -7.48 -2.32
CA TRP A 169 3.50 -7.10 -1.68
C TRP A 169 3.32 -6.02 -0.62
N ALA A 170 2.39 -5.09 -0.81
CA ALA A 170 2.06 -4.12 0.23
C ALA A 170 1.46 -4.80 1.47
N VAL A 171 0.58 -5.80 1.27
CA VAL A 171 0.05 -6.62 2.37
C VAL A 171 1.20 -7.36 3.09
N GLN A 172 2.11 -7.98 2.32
CA GLN A 172 3.30 -8.62 2.88
C GLN A 172 4.12 -7.63 3.74
N ALA A 173 4.38 -6.42 3.22
CA ALA A 173 5.12 -5.39 3.93
C ALA A 173 4.43 -4.98 5.24
N ALA A 174 3.09 -4.85 5.26
CA ALA A 174 2.35 -4.53 6.48
C ALA A 174 2.53 -5.61 7.58
N TYR A 175 2.49 -6.90 7.20
CA TYR A 175 2.77 -8.00 8.12
C TYR A 175 4.24 -8.08 8.54
N GLU A 176 5.18 -7.73 7.66
CA GLU A 176 6.59 -7.60 8.03
C GLU A 176 6.81 -6.47 9.04
N MET A 177 6.08 -5.35 8.93
CA MET A 177 6.11 -4.26 9.91
C MET A 177 5.57 -4.69 11.28
N GLU A 178 4.47 -5.44 11.29
CA GLU A 178 3.93 -6.09 12.50
C GLU A 178 4.99 -6.95 13.18
N ALA A 179 5.56 -7.91 12.44
CA ALA A 179 6.59 -8.81 12.95
C ALA A 179 7.85 -8.06 13.43
N ALA A 180 8.24 -6.99 12.74
CA ALA A 180 9.41 -6.17 13.08
C ALA A 180 9.25 -5.37 14.39
N THR A 181 8.02 -5.25 14.91
CA THR A 181 7.70 -4.50 16.14
C THR A 181 7.12 -5.34 17.26
N ALA A 182 6.71 -6.58 16.98
CA ALA A 182 6.29 -7.53 17.99
C ALA A 182 7.40 -7.78 19.03
N ASN A 183 7.08 -7.61 20.32
CA ASN A 183 7.94 -7.90 21.47
C ASN A 183 9.33 -7.24 21.46
N VAL A 184 9.51 -6.12 20.74
CA VAL A 184 10.81 -5.45 20.68
C VAL A 184 11.06 -4.67 21.96
N SER A 185 12.25 -4.86 22.53
CA SER A 185 12.71 -4.12 23.71
C SER A 185 14.21 -3.80 23.65
N MET A 186 14.63 -2.84 24.45
CA MET A 186 16.02 -2.41 24.56
C MET A 186 16.34 -1.99 26.00
N ASN A 187 17.36 -2.62 26.58
CA ASN A 187 17.87 -2.25 27.90
C ASN A 187 18.73 -0.98 27.84
N GLY A 188 18.74 -0.20 28.93
CA GLY A 188 19.55 1.01 29.03
C GLY A 188 19.07 2.14 28.10
N ASP A 189 17.76 2.21 27.84
CA ASP A 189 17.14 3.25 27.03
C ASP A 189 15.96 3.92 27.76
N PRO A 190 16.22 4.69 28.84
CA PRO A 190 15.17 5.26 29.68
C PRO A 190 14.33 6.34 28.98
N THR A 191 14.72 6.77 27.77
CA THR A 191 13.98 7.75 26.96
C THR A 191 13.38 7.14 25.69
N CYS A 192 13.53 5.83 25.49
CA CYS A 192 13.14 5.12 24.27
C CYS A 192 13.78 5.64 22.97
N ARG A 193 14.81 6.50 23.04
CA ARG A 193 15.39 7.17 21.86
C ARG A 193 16.03 6.15 20.92
N LYS A 194 16.78 5.21 21.47
CA LYS A 194 17.50 4.19 20.70
C LYS A 194 16.52 3.19 20.11
N LEU A 195 15.54 2.74 20.89
CA LEU A 195 14.52 1.81 20.41
C LEU A 195 13.64 2.44 19.33
N LYS A 196 13.18 3.69 19.50
CA LYS A 196 12.43 4.44 18.48
C LYS A 196 13.20 4.54 17.17
N SER A 197 14.48 4.90 17.23
CA SER A 197 15.34 5.00 16.05
C SER A 197 15.51 3.66 15.34
N LEU A 198 15.70 2.57 16.11
CA LEU A 198 15.83 1.22 15.57
C LEU A 198 14.53 0.78 14.87
N VAL A 199 13.38 0.94 15.54
CA VAL A 199 12.07 0.58 14.98
C VAL A 199 11.80 1.39 13.72
N LYS A 200 12.01 2.71 13.73
CA LYS A 200 11.86 3.54 12.54
C LYS A 200 12.71 3.04 11.38
N LYS A 201 14.01 2.78 11.60
CA LYS A 201 14.91 2.27 10.56
C LYS A 201 14.42 0.96 9.95
N ARG A 202 13.90 0.03 10.77
CA ARG A 202 13.35 -1.25 10.31
C ARG A 202 12.10 -1.05 9.45
N LEU A 203 11.16 -0.23 9.93
CA LEU A 203 9.90 0.05 9.22
C LEU A 203 10.14 0.76 7.90
N ASP A 204 11.06 1.73 7.87
CA ASP A 204 11.42 2.44 6.64
C ASP A 204 12.09 1.48 5.63
N ALA A 205 12.96 0.58 6.07
CA ALA A 205 13.59 -0.42 5.20
C ALA A 205 12.57 -1.40 4.57
N ILE A 206 11.56 -1.82 5.34
CA ILE A 206 10.47 -2.68 4.83
C ILE A 206 9.67 -1.95 3.75
N GLN A 207 9.29 -0.69 4.00
CA GLN A 207 8.55 0.12 3.04
C GLN A 207 9.35 0.40 1.77
N GLU A 208 10.65 0.70 1.91
CA GLU A 208 11.55 0.93 0.78
C GLU A 208 11.70 -0.33 -0.08
N ASN A 209 11.89 -1.50 0.54
CA ASN A 209 11.93 -2.77 -0.20
C ASN A 209 10.63 -3.02 -0.98
N PHE A 210 9.47 -2.72 -0.39
CA PHE A 210 8.20 -2.78 -1.10
C PHE A 210 8.17 -1.83 -2.31
N HIS A 211 8.59 -0.58 -2.15
CA HIS A 211 8.64 0.41 -3.24
C HIS A 211 9.54 -0.07 -4.38
N GLN A 212 10.77 -0.48 -4.06
CA GLN A 212 11.74 -0.96 -5.06
C GLN A 212 11.21 -2.17 -5.83
N ARG A 213 10.64 -3.16 -5.14
CA ARG A 213 10.05 -4.35 -5.78
C ARG A 213 8.90 -3.97 -6.71
N SER A 214 8.06 -3.03 -6.28
CA SER A 214 6.89 -2.58 -7.04
C SER A 214 7.30 -1.78 -8.28
N GLU A 215 8.29 -0.90 -8.16
CA GLU A 215 8.85 -0.13 -9.26
C GLU A 215 9.54 -1.02 -10.28
N LEU A 216 10.42 -1.93 -9.84
CA LEU A 216 11.11 -2.86 -10.73
C LEU A 216 10.11 -3.71 -11.53
N TYR A 217 9.07 -4.21 -10.87
CA TYR A 217 8.02 -4.98 -11.54
C TYR A 217 7.20 -4.14 -12.52
N GLY A 218 6.83 -2.91 -12.13
CA GLY A 218 6.16 -1.97 -13.01
C GLY A 218 7.00 -1.67 -14.26
N ASN A 219 8.31 -1.47 -14.10
CA ASN A 219 9.24 -1.25 -15.20
C ASN A 219 9.34 -2.48 -16.11
N GLN A 220 9.37 -3.70 -15.56
CA GLN A 220 9.37 -4.94 -16.35
C GLN A 220 8.08 -5.11 -17.16
N LEU A 221 6.93 -4.80 -16.57
CA LEU A 221 5.64 -4.93 -17.25
C LEU A 221 5.44 -3.91 -18.37
N ASN A 222 5.93 -2.69 -18.17
CA ASN A 222 5.79 -1.60 -19.13
C ASN A 222 6.96 -1.48 -20.11
N GLY A 223 8.09 -2.15 -19.84
CA GLY A 223 9.24 -2.18 -20.73
C GLY A 223 8.94 -2.89 -22.06
N PRO A 224 9.86 -2.78 -23.04
CA PRO A 224 9.70 -3.41 -24.35
C PRO A 224 9.38 -4.91 -24.23
N GLY A 225 8.25 -5.33 -24.81
CA GLY A 225 7.80 -6.72 -24.77
C GLY A 225 7.24 -7.19 -23.41
N GLY A 226 7.11 -6.29 -22.44
CA GLY A 226 6.42 -6.54 -21.17
C GLY A 226 4.91 -6.75 -21.37
N ALA A 227 4.26 -7.38 -20.39
CA ALA A 227 2.85 -7.77 -20.53
C ALA A 227 1.90 -6.57 -20.66
N MET A 228 2.14 -5.48 -19.92
CA MET A 228 1.33 -4.26 -20.05
C MET A 228 1.61 -3.55 -21.38
N SER A 229 2.88 -3.47 -21.80
CA SER A 229 3.26 -2.90 -23.10
C SER A 229 2.58 -3.65 -24.25
N LYS A 230 2.65 -4.99 -24.28
CA LYS A 230 1.98 -5.82 -25.30
C LYS A 230 0.46 -5.65 -25.29
N ALA A 231 -0.15 -5.53 -24.12
CA ALA A 231 -1.60 -5.34 -24.02
C ALA A 231 -2.01 -3.95 -24.53
N ALA A 232 -1.23 -2.91 -24.23
CA ALA A 232 -1.45 -1.56 -24.72
C ALA A 232 -1.26 -1.48 -26.25
N GLU A 233 -0.20 -2.08 -26.80
CA GLU A 233 0.03 -2.15 -28.24
C GLU A 233 -1.15 -2.81 -28.97
N ARG A 234 -1.64 -3.94 -28.45
CA ARG A 234 -2.84 -4.60 -28.99
C ARG A 234 -4.05 -3.69 -28.93
N PHE A 235 -4.26 -3.00 -27.82
CA PHE A 235 -5.38 -2.09 -27.62
C PHE A 235 -5.40 -0.96 -28.65
N TYR A 236 -4.28 -0.30 -28.89
CA TYR A 236 -4.18 0.83 -29.83
C TYR A 236 -3.97 0.43 -31.30
N LYS A 237 -3.86 -0.87 -31.61
CA LYS A 237 -3.70 -1.32 -32.99
C LYS A 237 -4.89 -0.86 -33.84
N GLN A 238 -4.65 -0.05 -34.87
CA GLN A 238 -5.72 0.29 -35.81
C GLN A 238 -6.13 -0.96 -36.62
N PRO A 239 -7.41 -1.09 -36.98
CA PRO A 239 -7.86 -2.14 -37.90
C PRO A 239 -7.13 -2.06 -39.24
#